data_AF-A0A945P014-F1
#
_entry.id   AF-A0A945P014-F1
#
_cell.length_a   1.000
_cell.length_b   1.000
_cell.length_c   1.000
_cell.angle_alpha   90.00
_cell.angle_beta   90.00
_cell.angle_gamma   90.00
#
_symmetry.space_group_name_H-M   'P 1'
#
loop_
_entity.id
_entity.type
_entity.pdbx_description
1 polymer ?
#
loop_
_entity_poly.entity_id
_entity_poly.type
_entity_poly.pdbx_seq_one_letter_code
_entity_poly.pdbx_strand_id
1 'polypeptide(L)'
;DPDCDILEISGIIETEPVLSGRLIQLSNSVLFGGGQEKSVDVEDSVMRLGIKMVLDLAYTIQLPGVFKKPKGFNQFDFWTHSLGVAYLTRSLAHIVKISYEEIEFAYMCGLMHDVGILVFDHLIPDQYTELLESIKSTDRTLAEHEQEAFGINHAELGKRFIEKWWPVSPDMVQAIFTHHDDTGKDGDVKHIAHLLTTANLLANQNGFGNGIVPEDAAPLEYGVLDKLDLDFEELEILIENTKEGLEAAQSILKGS
;
A
#
# COMPACT_ATOMS: atom_id res chain seq x y z
N ASP A 1 21.25 3.38 0.76
CA ASP A 1 22.30 3.94 -0.08
C ASP A 1 21.90 3.64 -1.53
N PRO A 2 21.77 4.64 -2.42
CA PRO A 2 21.38 4.42 -3.82
C PRO A 2 22.39 3.59 -4.63
N ASP A 3 23.61 3.39 -4.15
CA ASP A 3 24.65 2.57 -4.80
C ASP A 3 24.85 1.19 -4.13
N CYS A 4 23.92 0.76 -3.28
CA CYS A 4 24.06 -0.49 -2.52
C CYS A 4 23.98 -1.72 -3.43
N ASP A 5 24.95 -2.62 -3.31
CA ASP A 5 25.06 -3.84 -4.11
C ASP A 5 24.03 -4.89 -3.65
N ILE A 6 23.56 -5.73 -4.58
CA ILE A 6 22.63 -6.84 -4.32
C ILE A 6 23.17 -7.71 -3.18
N LEU A 7 24.47 -7.99 -3.21
CA LEU A 7 25.15 -8.81 -2.21
C LEU A 7 25.13 -8.19 -0.81
N GLU A 8 25.22 -6.85 -0.69
CA GLU A 8 25.13 -6.18 0.61
C GLU A 8 23.71 -6.25 1.18
N ILE A 9 22.70 -6.01 0.35
CA ILE A 9 21.29 -6.04 0.79
C ILE A 9 20.87 -7.46 1.14
N SER A 10 21.19 -8.42 0.28
CA SER A 10 20.94 -9.84 0.56
C SER A 10 21.66 -10.26 1.84
N GLY A 11 22.91 -9.86 2.04
CA GLY A 11 23.67 -10.15 3.24
C GLY A 11 23.02 -9.58 4.52
N ILE A 12 22.47 -8.35 4.47
CA ILE A 12 21.74 -7.77 5.60
C ILE A 12 20.43 -8.52 5.85
N ILE A 13 19.67 -8.83 4.80
CA ILE A 13 18.39 -9.52 4.92
C ILE A 13 18.58 -10.96 5.45
N GLU A 14 19.64 -11.64 5.03
CA GLU A 14 20.05 -12.97 5.49
C GLU A 14 20.31 -13.03 7.00
N THR A 15 20.71 -11.90 7.62
CA THR A 15 20.88 -11.84 9.08
C THR A 15 19.55 -11.90 9.85
N GLU A 16 18.42 -11.68 9.18
CA GLU A 16 17.07 -11.80 9.71
C GLU A 16 16.32 -12.98 9.08
N PRO A 17 16.33 -14.17 9.73
CA PRO A 17 15.79 -15.40 9.17
C PRO A 17 14.30 -15.32 8.80
N VAL A 18 13.53 -14.52 9.55
CA VAL A 18 12.09 -14.32 9.29
C VAL A 18 11.89 -13.47 8.03
N LEU A 19 12.68 -12.41 7.87
CA LEU A 19 12.63 -11.55 6.68
C LEU A 19 13.11 -12.32 5.44
N SER A 20 14.20 -13.07 5.57
CA SER A 20 14.75 -13.96 4.54
C SER A 20 13.73 -14.97 4.03
N GLY A 21 13.10 -15.70 4.95
CA GLY A 21 12.09 -16.70 4.59
C GLY A 21 10.86 -16.09 3.92
N ARG A 22 10.42 -14.90 4.38
CA ARG A 22 9.30 -14.17 3.78
C ARG A 22 9.62 -13.67 2.37
N LEU A 23 10.83 -13.15 2.15
CA LEU A 23 11.27 -12.68 0.85
C LEU A 23 11.34 -13.83 -0.17
N ILE A 24 11.88 -14.99 0.23
CA ILE A 24 11.95 -16.20 -0.60
C ILE A 24 10.56 -16.74 -0.94
N GLN A 25 9.64 -16.76 0.01
CA GLN A 25 8.27 -17.19 -0.27
C GLN A 25 7.54 -16.22 -1.19
N LEU A 26 7.75 -14.92 -1.01
CA LEU A 26 7.08 -13.91 -1.83
C LEU A 26 7.61 -13.90 -3.27
N SER A 27 8.92 -14.03 -3.48
CA SER A 27 9.52 -14.14 -4.82
C SER A 27 9.06 -15.38 -5.59
N ASN A 28 8.49 -16.36 -4.88
CA ASN A 28 7.95 -17.60 -5.42
C ASN A 28 6.42 -17.62 -5.55
N SER A 29 5.74 -16.56 -5.13
CA SER A 29 4.28 -16.46 -5.24
C SER A 29 3.85 -16.29 -6.70
N VAL A 30 2.57 -16.58 -7.00
CA VAL A 30 2.02 -16.49 -8.36
C VAL A 30 2.21 -15.09 -8.96
N LEU A 31 2.18 -14.05 -8.12
CA LEU A 31 2.38 -12.65 -8.52
C LEU A 31 3.80 -12.33 -9.01
N PHE A 32 4.83 -13.03 -8.52
CA PHE A 32 6.24 -12.69 -8.77
C PHE A 32 7.04 -13.82 -9.42
N GLY A 33 6.51 -15.04 -9.44
CA GLY A 33 7.22 -16.25 -9.87
C GLY A 33 7.21 -16.49 -11.38
N GLY A 34 6.26 -15.92 -12.13
CA GLY A 34 6.27 -15.84 -13.60
C GLY A 34 6.53 -17.14 -14.38
N GLY A 35 6.27 -18.33 -13.80
CA GLY A 35 6.57 -19.64 -14.42
C GLY A 35 8.06 -20.03 -14.48
N GLN A 36 8.94 -19.30 -13.79
CA GLN A 36 10.37 -19.63 -13.66
C GLN A 36 10.64 -20.65 -12.54
N GLU A 37 11.86 -21.18 -12.46
CA GLU A 37 12.28 -22.04 -11.35
C GLU A 37 12.14 -21.31 -10.00
N LYS A 38 11.85 -22.05 -8.93
CA LYS A 38 11.65 -21.44 -7.61
C LYS A 38 12.96 -20.87 -7.09
N SER A 39 12.92 -19.65 -6.58
CA SER A 39 14.02 -19.06 -5.81
C SER A 39 14.24 -19.85 -4.54
N VAL A 40 15.51 -20.14 -4.24
CA VAL A 40 15.91 -21.00 -3.12
C VAL A 40 16.71 -20.26 -2.04
N ASP A 41 17.15 -19.04 -2.33
CA ASP A 41 17.95 -18.20 -1.44
C ASP A 41 17.59 -16.71 -1.60
N VAL A 42 18.04 -15.90 -0.65
CA VAL A 42 17.70 -14.47 -0.57
C VAL A 42 18.28 -13.72 -1.76
N GLU A 43 19.50 -14.03 -2.19
CA GLU A 43 20.14 -13.40 -3.35
C GLU A 43 19.34 -13.59 -4.64
N ASP A 44 18.89 -14.80 -4.95
CA ASP A 44 18.03 -15.07 -6.11
C ASP A 44 16.68 -14.35 -5.98
N SER A 45 16.12 -14.30 -4.76
CA SER A 45 14.92 -13.51 -4.49
C SER A 45 15.13 -12.02 -4.70
N VAL A 46 16.27 -11.44 -4.32
CA VAL A 46 16.61 -10.03 -4.56
C VAL A 46 16.85 -9.77 -6.04
N MET A 47 17.53 -10.67 -6.76
CA MET A 47 17.72 -10.55 -8.21
C MET A 47 16.40 -10.62 -8.97
N ARG A 48 15.48 -11.49 -8.55
CA ARG A 48 14.16 -11.64 -9.16
C ARG A 48 13.25 -10.45 -8.90
N LEU A 49 13.18 -9.99 -7.66
CA LEU A 49 12.29 -8.90 -7.24
C LEU A 49 12.87 -7.52 -7.60
N GLY A 50 14.20 -7.41 -7.70
CA GLY A 50 14.92 -6.16 -7.77
C GLY A 50 15.15 -5.55 -6.39
N ILE A 51 16.30 -4.90 -6.21
CA ILE A 51 16.72 -4.26 -4.95
C ILE A 51 15.64 -3.33 -4.38
N LYS A 52 15.01 -2.53 -5.24
CA LYS A 52 14.01 -1.55 -4.82
C LYS A 52 12.79 -2.22 -4.19
N MET A 53 12.20 -3.19 -4.88
CA MET A 53 11.09 -4.00 -4.37
C MET A 53 11.47 -4.72 -3.07
N VAL A 54 12.69 -5.21 -2.93
CA VAL A 54 13.16 -5.90 -1.73
C VAL A 54 13.29 -4.97 -0.52
N LEU A 55 13.84 -3.76 -0.71
CA LEU A 55 13.87 -2.75 0.32
C LEU A 55 12.45 -2.35 0.71
N ASP A 56 11.60 -2.13 -0.28
CA ASP A 56 10.20 -1.78 -0.10
C ASP A 56 9.47 -2.85 0.74
N LEU A 57 9.70 -4.14 0.43
CA LEU A 57 9.17 -5.27 1.20
C LEU A 57 9.79 -5.42 2.59
N ALA A 58 11.09 -5.18 2.75
CA ALA A 58 11.76 -5.22 4.05
C ALA A 58 11.17 -4.16 4.99
N TYR A 59 10.92 -2.98 4.45
CA TYR A 59 10.19 -1.92 5.12
C TYR A 59 8.74 -2.33 5.44
N THR A 60 8.00 -2.91 4.49
CA THR A 60 6.65 -3.47 4.74
C THR A 60 6.63 -4.50 5.85
N ILE A 61 7.66 -5.35 5.94
CA ILE A 61 7.72 -6.45 6.91
C ILE A 61 8.12 -5.93 8.29
N GLN A 62 8.94 -4.88 8.37
CA GLN A 62 9.37 -4.29 9.64
C GLN A 62 8.37 -3.26 10.19
N LEU A 63 7.64 -2.53 9.35
CA LEU A 63 6.68 -1.50 9.77
C LEU A 63 5.64 -2.01 10.78
N PRO A 64 4.98 -3.18 10.59
CA PRO A 64 4.07 -3.75 11.59
C PRO A 64 4.73 -4.01 12.95
N GLY A 65 6.04 -4.27 12.99
CA GLY A 65 6.80 -4.52 14.22
C GLY A 65 7.29 -3.24 14.93
N VAL A 66 7.32 -2.10 14.21
CA VAL A 66 7.63 -0.78 14.79
C VAL A 66 6.43 -0.24 15.57
N PHE A 67 5.22 -0.47 15.05
CA PHE A 67 3.99 -0.04 15.71
C PHE A 67 3.49 -1.09 16.70
N LYS A 68 2.97 -0.63 17.84
CA LYS A 68 2.27 -1.53 18.77
C LYS A 68 0.99 -2.04 18.09
N LYS A 69 0.49 -3.17 18.55
CA LYS A 69 -0.81 -3.67 18.08
C LYS A 69 -1.88 -2.58 18.33
N PRO A 70 -2.60 -2.13 17.27
CA PRO A 70 -3.60 -1.09 17.39
C PRO A 70 -4.77 -1.54 18.25
N LYS A 71 -5.40 -0.58 18.91
CA LYS A 71 -6.58 -0.83 19.76
C LYS A 71 -7.90 -0.69 18.99
N GLY A 72 -7.98 0.32 18.13
CA GLY A 72 -9.23 0.72 17.47
C GLY A 72 -9.53 0.01 16.15
N PHE A 73 -8.59 -0.78 15.61
CA PHE A 73 -8.78 -1.48 14.35
C PHE A 73 -7.96 -2.76 14.26
N ASN A 74 -8.31 -3.61 13.29
CA ASN A 74 -7.58 -4.84 13.03
C ASN A 74 -6.33 -4.53 12.18
N GLN A 75 -5.16 -4.70 12.78
CA GLN A 75 -3.86 -4.53 12.12
C GLN A 75 -3.73 -5.37 10.83
N PHE A 76 -4.32 -6.57 10.82
CA PHE A 76 -4.24 -7.46 9.68
C PHE A 76 -5.04 -6.97 8.48
N ASP A 77 -6.24 -6.43 8.72
CA ASP A 77 -7.10 -5.88 7.68
C ASP A 77 -6.47 -4.60 7.11
N PHE A 78 -5.92 -3.75 7.98
CA PHE A 78 -5.16 -2.56 7.60
C PHE A 78 -3.99 -2.87 6.65
N TRP A 79 -3.15 -3.86 7.00
CA TRP A 79 -2.00 -4.22 6.15
C TRP A 79 -2.42 -4.93 4.88
N THR A 80 -3.48 -5.74 4.92
CA THR A 80 -4.07 -6.35 3.73
C THR A 80 -4.52 -5.27 2.75
N HIS A 81 -5.24 -4.27 3.25
CA HIS A 81 -5.68 -3.13 2.46
C HIS A 81 -4.50 -2.39 1.84
N SER A 82 -3.54 -1.96 2.66
CA SER A 82 -2.34 -1.25 2.20
C SER A 82 -1.60 -2.01 1.10
N LEU A 83 -1.47 -3.33 1.26
CA LEU A 83 -0.84 -4.19 0.27
C LEU A 83 -1.69 -4.32 -1.01
N GLY A 84 -3.01 -4.41 -0.88
CA GLY A 84 -3.94 -4.44 -2.02
C GLY A 84 -3.87 -3.18 -2.84
N VAL A 85 -3.89 -2.01 -2.17
CA VAL A 85 -3.72 -0.70 -2.82
C VAL A 85 -2.36 -0.61 -3.50
N ALA A 86 -1.29 -1.08 -2.89
CA ALA A 86 0.04 -1.13 -3.50
C ALA A 86 0.05 -1.94 -4.82
N TYR A 87 -0.53 -3.14 -4.82
CA TYR A 87 -0.61 -3.98 -6.01
C TYR A 87 -1.46 -3.38 -7.12
N LEU A 88 -2.63 -2.85 -6.78
CA LEU A 88 -3.53 -2.21 -7.74
C LEU A 88 -2.85 -0.97 -8.33
N THR A 89 -2.24 -0.10 -7.50
CA THR A 89 -1.56 1.10 -7.97
C THR A 89 -0.42 0.76 -8.93
N ARG A 90 0.40 -0.26 -8.60
CA ARG A 90 1.48 -0.73 -9.46
C ARG A 90 0.97 -1.28 -10.79
N SER A 91 -0.10 -2.05 -10.76
CA SER A 91 -0.66 -2.66 -11.96
C SER A 91 -1.28 -1.60 -12.87
N LEU A 92 -2.00 -0.64 -12.31
CA LEU A 92 -2.51 0.52 -13.04
C LEU A 92 -1.36 1.33 -13.66
N ALA A 93 -0.26 1.53 -12.94
CA ALA A 93 0.96 2.16 -13.45
C ALA A 93 1.57 1.42 -14.66
N HIS A 94 1.60 0.07 -14.62
CA HIS A 94 2.01 -0.75 -15.77
C HIS A 94 1.09 -0.55 -16.98
N ILE A 95 -0.23 -0.57 -16.76
CA ILE A 95 -1.25 -0.42 -17.81
C ILE A 95 -1.09 0.92 -18.54
N VAL A 96 -0.91 2.02 -17.80
CA VAL A 96 -0.75 3.36 -18.38
C VAL A 96 0.67 3.65 -18.89
N LYS A 97 1.58 2.67 -18.78
CA LYS A 97 2.93 2.64 -19.34
C LYS A 97 3.80 3.81 -18.87
N ILE A 98 3.82 4.07 -17.55
CA ILE A 98 4.85 4.97 -16.96
C ILE A 98 6.18 4.23 -16.82
N SER A 99 7.26 4.93 -16.45
CA SER A 99 8.59 4.32 -16.34
C SER A 99 8.66 3.26 -15.24
N TYR A 100 9.59 2.32 -15.35
CA TYR A 100 9.80 1.29 -14.33
C TYR A 100 10.07 1.88 -12.95
N GLU A 101 10.83 2.97 -12.89
CA GLU A 101 11.15 3.68 -11.65
C GLU A 101 9.89 4.26 -10.99
N GLU A 102 8.98 4.82 -11.79
CA GLU A 102 7.68 5.35 -11.36
C GLU A 102 6.68 4.25 -10.96
N ILE A 103 6.77 3.06 -11.57
CA ILE A 103 5.94 1.90 -11.22
C ILE A 103 6.25 1.41 -9.81
N GLU A 104 7.53 1.20 -9.48
CA GLU A 104 7.95 0.78 -8.14
C GLU A 104 7.64 1.87 -7.10
N PHE A 105 7.75 3.12 -7.52
CA PHE A 105 7.34 4.24 -6.69
C PHE A 105 5.83 4.25 -6.40
N ALA A 106 5.01 3.92 -7.40
CA ALA A 106 3.55 3.84 -7.26
C ALA A 106 3.14 2.73 -6.28
N TYR A 107 3.85 1.59 -6.30
CA TYR A 107 3.69 0.53 -5.31
C TYR A 107 3.93 1.03 -3.88
N MET A 108 5.05 1.73 -3.65
CA MET A 108 5.37 2.29 -2.34
C MET A 108 4.34 3.32 -1.87
N CYS A 109 3.87 4.18 -2.78
CA CYS A 109 2.79 5.13 -2.46
C CYS A 109 1.54 4.40 -1.97
N GLY A 110 1.12 3.33 -2.67
CA GLY A 110 -0.02 2.51 -2.28
C GLY A 110 0.16 1.83 -0.94
N LEU A 111 1.37 1.39 -0.61
CA LEU A 111 1.64 0.77 0.67
C LEU A 111 1.59 1.77 1.83
N MET A 112 2.10 2.99 1.62
CA MET A 112 2.28 3.98 2.68
C MET A 112 1.13 4.98 2.81
N HIS A 113 0.15 4.95 1.92
CA HIS A 113 -0.88 5.99 1.81
C HIS A 113 -1.58 6.29 3.15
N ASP A 114 -1.91 5.23 3.90
CA ASP A 114 -2.63 5.29 5.17
C ASP A 114 -1.71 5.28 6.41
N VAL A 115 -0.38 5.46 6.27
CA VAL A 115 0.55 5.39 7.41
C VAL A 115 0.21 6.37 8.53
N GLY A 116 -0.45 7.49 8.22
CA GLY A 116 -0.90 8.46 9.23
C GLY A 116 -1.89 7.88 10.23
N ILE A 117 -2.67 6.86 9.86
CA ILE A 117 -3.58 6.14 10.77
C ILE A 117 -2.77 5.42 11.86
N LEU A 118 -1.66 4.76 11.48
CA LEU A 118 -0.74 4.13 12.44
C LEU A 118 -0.07 5.17 13.34
N VAL A 119 0.25 6.35 12.79
CA VAL A 119 0.84 7.45 13.57
C VAL A 119 -0.15 7.99 14.59
N PHE A 120 -1.43 8.15 14.22
CA PHE A 120 -2.48 8.52 15.17
C PHE A 120 -2.64 7.50 16.29
N ASP A 121 -2.79 6.22 15.95
CA ASP A 121 -2.90 5.13 16.94
C ASP A 121 -1.66 5.05 17.85
N HIS A 122 -0.47 5.36 17.32
CA HIS A 122 0.74 5.40 18.13
C HIS A 122 0.79 6.59 19.10
N LEU A 123 0.42 7.79 18.65
CA LEU A 123 0.57 9.02 19.42
C LEU A 123 -0.58 9.25 20.42
N ILE A 124 -1.81 8.94 20.02
CA ILE A 124 -3.05 9.20 20.78
C ILE A 124 -4.00 7.98 20.71
N PRO A 125 -3.56 6.77 21.12
CA PRO A 125 -4.29 5.51 20.91
C PRO A 125 -5.72 5.53 21.43
N ASP A 126 -5.93 6.08 22.63
CA ASP A 126 -7.24 6.06 23.29
C ASP A 126 -8.20 7.04 22.59
N GLN A 127 -7.75 8.26 22.30
CA GLN A 127 -8.57 9.27 21.60
C GLN A 127 -8.87 8.86 20.15
N TYR A 128 -7.90 8.25 19.46
CA TYR A 128 -8.11 7.79 18.10
C TYR A 128 -9.08 6.62 18.07
N THR A 129 -8.96 5.67 19.00
CA THR A 129 -9.94 4.58 19.15
C THR A 129 -11.35 5.11 19.41
N GLU A 130 -11.50 6.08 20.33
CA GLU A 130 -12.80 6.73 20.58
C GLU A 130 -13.37 7.42 19.33
N LEU A 131 -12.53 8.07 18.52
CA LEU A 131 -12.96 8.65 17.25
C LEU A 131 -13.46 7.57 16.30
N LEU A 132 -12.69 6.49 16.08
CA LEU A 132 -13.06 5.40 15.18
C LEU A 132 -14.38 4.74 15.59
N GLU A 133 -14.59 4.49 16.89
CA GLU A 133 -15.84 3.93 17.43
C GLU A 133 -17.05 4.87 17.30
N SER A 134 -16.80 6.18 17.16
CA SER A 134 -17.86 7.19 17.01
C SER A 134 -18.42 7.27 15.58
N ILE A 135 -17.71 6.73 14.59
CA ILE A 135 -18.11 6.75 13.18
C ILE A 135 -19.21 5.69 12.97
N LYS A 136 -20.47 6.16 12.91
CA LYS A 136 -21.67 5.30 12.83
C LYS A 136 -22.41 5.32 11.48
N SER A 137 -22.14 6.30 10.60
CA SER A 137 -22.72 6.37 9.24
C SER A 137 -21.95 7.34 8.33
N THR A 138 -22.19 7.21 7.02
CA THR A 138 -21.27 7.44 5.89
C THR A 138 -21.29 8.82 5.23
N ASP A 139 -21.88 9.84 5.86
CA ASP A 139 -21.99 11.15 5.20
C ASP A 139 -20.65 11.90 5.12
N ARG A 140 -19.63 11.44 5.85
CA ARG A 140 -18.30 12.05 5.93
C ARG A 140 -17.21 10.99 5.90
N THR A 141 -16.08 11.36 5.32
CA THR A 141 -14.87 10.54 5.25
C THR A 141 -14.14 10.51 6.60
N LEU A 142 -13.31 9.49 6.82
CA LEU A 142 -12.43 9.42 7.99
C LEU A 142 -11.55 10.68 8.10
N ALA A 143 -11.00 11.15 6.97
CA ALA A 143 -10.18 12.35 6.92
C ALA A 143 -10.93 13.59 7.43
N GLU A 144 -12.22 13.74 7.13
CA GLU A 144 -13.04 14.84 7.64
C GLU A 144 -13.32 14.74 9.14
N HIS A 145 -13.48 13.53 9.68
CA HIS A 145 -13.65 13.30 11.11
C HIS A 145 -12.38 13.64 11.89
N GLU A 146 -11.21 13.21 11.39
CA GLU A 146 -9.91 13.51 12.00
C GLU A 146 -9.60 15.00 11.94
N GLN A 147 -9.87 15.64 10.80
CA GLN A 147 -9.65 17.07 10.63
C GLN A 147 -10.46 17.90 11.63
N GLU A 148 -11.71 17.51 11.90
CA GLU A 148 -12.55 18.17 12.90
C GLU A 148 -12.07 17.90 14.33
N ALA A 149 -11.71 16.66 14.65
CA ALA A 149 -11.34 16.26 16.00
C ALA A 149 -9.94 16.76 16.43
N PHE A 150 -8.98 16.74 15.51
CA PHE A 150 -7.56 16.95 15.81
C PHE A 150 -6.91 18.11 15.05
N GLY A 151 -7.62 18.72 14.10
CA GLY A 151 -7.08 19.81 13.27
C GLY A 151 -6.08 19.34 12.20
N ILE A 152 -5.94 18.03 12.02
CA ILE A 152 -5.10 17.36 11.01
C ILE A 152 -5.73 16.01 10.67
N ASN A 153 -5.60 15.55 9.41
CA ASN A 153 -6.04 14.22 8.98
C ASN A 153 -4.87 13.25 8.74
N HIS A 154 -5.17 11.97 8.51
CA HIS A 154 -4.14 10.94 8.36
C HIS A 154 -3.29 11.12 7.11
N ALA A 155 -3.82 11.66 6.01
CA ALA A 155 -3.04 11.96 4.82
C ALA A 155 -1.97 13.03 5.11
N GLU A 156 -2.33 14.12 5.80
CA GLU A 156 -1.39 15.17 6.20
C GLU A 156 -0.42 14.67 7.28
N LEU A 157 -0.89 13.89 8.26
CA LEU A 157 -0.04 13.35 9.30
C LEU A 157 0.97 12.34 8.72
N GLY A 158 0.52 11.48 7.81
CA GLY A 158 1.35 10.52 7.08
C GLY A 158 2.43 11.22 6.25
N LYS A 159 2.05 12.26 5.49
CA LYS A 159 2.99 13.15 4.79
C LYS A 159 4.10 13.66 5.72
N ARG A 160 3.72 14.30 6.83
CA ARG A 160 4.68 14.87 7.80
C ARG A 160 5.58 13.79 8.42
N PHE A 161 5.03 12.59 8.62
CA PHE A 161 5.79 11.46 9.13
C PHE A 161 6.86 11.02 8.13
N ILE A 162 6.45 10.78 6.90
CA ILE A 162 7.35 10.34 5.83
C ILE A 162 8.44 11.38 5.57
N GLU A 163 8.10 12.67 5.44
CA GLU A 163 9.07 13.76 5.23
C GLU A 163 10.16 13.81 6.29
N LYS A 164 9.81 13.47 7.53
CA LYS A 164 10.71 13.62 8.68
C LYS A 164 11.59 12.39 8.91
N TRP A 165 11.03 11.20 8.70
CA TRP A 165 11.66 9.96 9.13
C TRP A 165 12.05 9.04 7.98
N TRP A 166 11.63 9.34 6.74
CA TRP A 166 11.87 8.48 5.60
C TRP A 166 12.52 9.22 4.43
N PRO A 167 13.64 8.74 3.89
CA PRO A 167 14.30 9.36 2.75
C PRO A 167 13.62 8.96 1.43
N VAL A 168 12.43 9.49 1.17
CA VAL A 168 11.72 9.34 -0.12
C VAL A 168 11.63 10.66 -0.88
N SER A 169 11.30 10.58 -2.18
CA SER A 169 11.22 11.78 -3.01
C SER A 169 10.03 12.68 -2.58
N PRO A 170 10.12 14.01 -2.83
CA PRO A 170 9.01 14.93 -2.60
C PRO A 170 7.73 14.54 -3.35
N ASP A 171 7.87 13.92 -4.52
CA ASP A 171 6.72 13.45 -5.29
C ASP A 171 5.96 12.34 -4.54
N MET A 172 6.65 11.50 -3.75
CA MET A 172 6.03 10.39 -3.02
C MET A 172 5.17 10.94 -1.89
N VAL A 173 5.80 11.85 -1.16
CA VAL A 173 5.18 12.61 -0.09
C VAL A 173 3.94 13.34 -0.61
N GLN A 174 4.02 13.93 -1.80
CA GLN A 174 2.89 14.62 -2.40
C GLN A 174 1.78 13.65 -2.82
N ALA A 175 2.10 12.53 -3.45
CA ALA A 175 1.11 11.52 -3.83
C ALA A 175 0.36 10.95 -2.62
N ILE A 176 1.08 10.68 -1.53
CA ILE A 176 0.49 10.23 -0.25
C ILE A 176 -0.32 11.34 0.40
N PHE A 177 0.06 12.61 0.27
CA PHE A 177 -0.74 13.69 0.84
C PHE A 177 -2.08 13.86 0.11
N THR A 178 -2.12 13.68 -1.21
CA THR A 178 -3.28 13.97 -2.04
C THR A 178 -4.07 12.73 -2.46
N HIS A 179 -3.90 11.59 -1.78
CA HIS A 179 -4.53 10.32 -2.18
C HIS A 179 -6.06 10.26 -1.98
N HIS A 180 -6.61 11.25 -1.25
CA HIS A 180 -8.06 11.48 -1.14
C HIS A 180 -8.56 12.58 -2.08
N ASP A 181 -7.66 13.30 -2.75
CA ASP A 181 -8.05 14.38 -3.65
C ASP A 181 -8.49 13.78 -5.00
N ASP A 182 -9.55 14.32 -5.60
CA ASP A 182 -9.94 14.00 -6.98
C ASP A 182 -8.94 14.63 -7.97
N THR A 183 -7.74 14.04 -8.02
CA THR A 183 -6.63 14.44 -8.88
C THR A 183 -6.88 14.11 -10.35
N GLY A 184 -7.99 13.43 -10.67
CA GLY A 184 -8.42 13.16 -12.04
C GLY A 184 -9.00 14.37 -12.77
N LYS A 185 -9.23 15.50 -12.08
CA LYS A 185 -9.80 16.72 -12.67
C LYS A 185 -8.87 17.45 -13.63
N ASP A 186 -7.55 17.34 -13.47
CA ASP A 186 -6.58 18.03 -14.33
C ASP A 186 -6.18 17.23 -15.57
N GLY A 187 -6.73 16.02 -15.74
CA GLY A 187 -6.64 15.24 -17.00
C GLY A 187 -5.37 14.42 -17.19
N ASP A 188 -4.40 14.45 -16.26
CA ASP A 188 -3.24 13.56 -16.31
C ASP A 188 -3.52 12.23 -15.59
N VAL A 189 -4.08 11.30 -16.35
CA VAL A 189 -4.42 9.94 -15.91
C VAL A 189 -3.19 9.11 -15.51
N LYS A 190 -1.99 9.56 -15.87
CA LYS A 190 -0.72 8.89 -15.53
C LYS A 190 -0.12 9.36 -14.21
N HIS A 191 -0.70 10.40 -13.61
CA HIS A 191 -0.20 10.91 -12.34
C HIS A 191 -0.40 9.88 -11.22
N ILE A 192 0.65 9.58 -10.45
CA ILE A 192 0.64 8.51 -9.45
C ILE A 192 -0.43 8.72 -8.38
N ALA A 193 -0.72 9.97 -8.00
CA ALA A 193 -1.82 10.27 -7.07
C ALA A 193 -3.20 9.81 -7.61
N HIS A 194 -3.42 9.90 -8.92
CA HIS A 194 -4.67 9.45 -9.54
C HIS A 194 -4.76 7.92 -9.55
N LEU A 195 -3.67 7.25 -9.90
CA LEU A 195 -3.57 5.79 -9.84
C LEU A 195 -3.79 5.28 -8.42
N LEU A 196 -3.21 5.97 -7.43
CA LEU A 196 -3.32 5.65 -6.01
C LEU A 196 -4.76 5.81 -5.50
N THR A 197 -5.39 6.94 -5.81
CA THR A 197 -6.80 7.19 -5.46
C THR A 197 -7.70 6.11 -6.07
N THR A 198 -7.47 5.77 -7.35
CA THR A 198 -8.23 4.73 -8.06
C THR A 198 -8.04 3.37 -7.40
N ALA A 199 -6.79 2.99 -7.11
CA ALA A 199 -6.47 1.74 -6.44
C ALA A 199 -7.09 1.63 -5.05
N ASN A 200 -7.11 2.72 -4.28
CA ASN A 200 -7.75 2.77 -2.97
C ASN A 200 -9.26 2.52 -3.06
N LEU A 201 -9.94 3.20 -3.99
CA LEU A 201 -11.38 2.99 -4.24
C LEU A 201 -11.68 1.55 -4.68
N LEU A 202 -10.87 0.99 -5.59
CA LEU A 202 -11.00 -0.39 -6.03
C LEU A 202 -10.82 -1.38 -4.88
N ALA A 203 -9.82 -1.18 -4.01
CA ALA A 203 -9.59 -2.04 -2.85
C ALA A 203 -10.78 -2.03 -1.89
N ASN A 204 -11.29 -0.84 -1.55
CA ASN A 204 -12.43 -0.68 -0.63
C ASN A 204 -13.72 -1.34 -1.15
N GLN A 205 -13.96 -1.32 -2.47
CA GLN A 205 -15.18 -1.87 -3.07
C GLN A 205 -15.13 -3.37 -3.37
N ASN A 206 -13.95 -3.99 -3.31
CA ASN A 206 -13.75 -5.38 -3.74
C ASN A 206 -13.38 -6.32 -2.59
N GLY A 207 -13.65 -5.94 -1.34
CA GLY A 207 -13.45 -6.79 -0.17
C GLY A 207 -12.05 -6.71 0.45
N PHE A 208 -11.29 -5.65 0.16
CA PHE A 208 -9.98 -5.36 0.75
C PHE A 208 -9.97 -4.04 1.51
N GLY A 209 -11.06 -3.67 2.17
CA GLY A 209 -11.10 -2.47 3.01
C GLY A 209 -10.13 -2.54 4.19
N ASN A 210 -9.72 -1.39 4.73
CA ASN A 210 -8.80 -1.29 5.86
C ASN A 210 -9.39 -1.72 7.21
N GLY A 211 -10.68 -2.08 7.26
CA GLY A 211 -11.39 -2.47 8.47
C GLY A 211 -11.68 -1.31 9.42
N ILE A 212 -11.47 -0.07 8.97
CA ILE A 212 -11.70 1.17 9.74
C ILE A 212 -12.91 1.92 9.18
N VAL A 213 -12.95 2.10 7.85
CA VAL A 213 -14.04 2.78 7.15
C VAL A 213 -15.06 1.74 6.68
N PRO A 214 -16.38 1.98 6.82
CA PRO A 214 -17.38 1.10 6.23
C PRO A 214 -17.16 0.93 4.72
N GLU A 215 -17.38 -0.28 4.20
CA GLU A 215 -17.17 -0.67 2.78
C GLU A 215 -17.95 0.20 1.77
N ASP A 216 -18.93 0.97 2.24
CA ASP A 216 -19.81 1.84 1.44
C ASP A 216 -19.25 3.26 1.18
N ALA A 217 -17.96 3.51 1.47
CA ALA A 217 -17.34 4.81 1.27
C ALA A 217 -17.14 5.14 -0.23
N ALA A 218 -17.97 6.07 -0.72
CA ALA A 218 -18.01 6.67 -2.06
C ALA A 218 -18.06 5.67 -3.24
N PRO A 219 -19.14 5.65 -4.06
CA PRO A 219 -19.19 4.82 -5.25
C PRO A 219 -18.06 5.22 -6.21
N LEU A 220 -17.46 4.23 -6.88
CA LEU A 220 -16.43 4.49 -7.88
C LEU A 220 -17.17 5.11 -9.06
N GLU A 221 -16.91 6.39 -9.30
CA GLU A 221 -17.42 7.02 -10.51
C GLU A 221 -16.72 6.34 -11.67
N TYR A 222 -17.46 5.49 -12.41
CA TYR A 222 -16.96 4.73 -13.57
C TYR A 222 -16.24 5.59 -14.63
N GLY A 223 -16.40 6.92 -14.59
CA GLY A 223 -15.62 7.86 -15.41
C GLY A 223 -14.11 7.87 -15.12
N VAL A 224 -13.65 7.25 -14.02
CA VAL A 224 -12.22 6.99 -13.76
C VAL A 224 -11.69 5.88 -14.67
N LEU A 225 -12.51 4.88 -15.01
CA LEU A 225 -12.12 3.76 -15.88
C LEU A 225 -12.04 4.19 -17.35
N ASP A 226 -12.98 5.04 -17.78
CA ASP A 226 -12.99 5.63 -19.14
C ASP A 226 -11.68 6.39 -19.45
N LYS A 227 -11.01 6.91 -18.41
CA LYS A 227 -9.76 7.66 -18.49
C LYS A 227 -8.51 6.77 -18.56
N LEU A 228 -8.60 5.53 -18.07
CA LEU A 228 -7.49 4.58 -18.01
C LEU A 228 -7.41 3.67 -19.25
N ASP A 229 -8.37 3.81 -20.19
CA ASP A 229 -8.51 2.95 -21.38
C ASP A 229 -8.58 1.46 -21.02
N LEU A 230 -9.14 1.16 -19.85
CA LEU A 230 -9.34 -0.19 -19.35
C LEU A 230 -10.77 -0.64 -19.61
N ASP A 231 -10.93 -1.83 -20.18
CA ASP A 231 -12.24 -2.45 -20.22
C ASP A 231 -12.58 -3.13 -18.89
N PHE A 232 -13.85 -3.49 -18.75
CA PHE A 232 -14.37 -4.07 -17.51
C PHE A 232 -13.78 -5.46 -17.21
N GLU A 233 -13.43 -6.23 -18.26
CA GLU A 233 -12.88 -7.58 -18.11
C GLU A 233 -11.43 -7.52 -17.62
N GLU A 234 -10.63 -6.59 -18.14
CA GLU A 234 -9.26 -6.32 -17.67
C GLU A 234 -9.24 -5.87 -16.20
N LEU A 235 -10.20 -5.04 -15.80
CA LEU A 235 -10.34 -4.59 -14.43
C LEU A 235 -10.72 -5.74 -13.48
N GLU A 236 -11.68 -6.58 -13.87
CA GLU A 236 -12.05 -7.77 -13.09
C GLU A 236 -10.88 -8.73 -12.90
N ILE A 237 -10.11 -9.00 -13.97
CA ILE A 237 -8.90 -9.83 -13.91
C ILE A 237 -7.88 -9.23 -12.95
N LEU A 238 -7.66 -7.91 -13.02
CA LEU A 238 -6.73 -7.22 -12.12
C LEU A 238 -7.14 -7.35 -10.66
N ILE A 239 -8.42 -7.15 -10.37
CA ILE A 239 -8.99 -7.30 -9.03
C ILE A 239 -8.81 -8.75 -8.56
N GLU A 240 -9.16 -9.74 -9.38
CA GLU A 240 -9.08 -11.17 -9.02
C GLU A 240 -7.64 -11.59 -8.70
N ASN A 241 -6.69 -11.22 -9.57
CA ASN A 241 -5.27 -11.47 -9.35
C ASN A 241 -4.76 -10.83 -8.04
N THR A 242 -5.27 -9.64 -7.71
CA THR A 242 -4.96 -8.98 -6.44
C THR A 242 -5.52 -9.77 -5.26
N LYS A 243 -6.75 -10.29 -5.35
CA LYS A 243 -7.35 -11.13 -4.29
C LYS A 243 -6.50 -12.35 -4.00
N GLU A 244 -6.20 -13.14 -5.03
CA GLU A 244 -5.40 -14.36 -4.92
C GLU A 244 -4.02 -14.07 -4.33
N GLY A 245 -3.39 -12.99 -4.79
CA GLY A 245 -2.09 -12.53 -4.29
C GLY A 245 -2.11 -12.13 -2.81
N LEU A 246 -3.17 -11.45 -2.38
CA LEU A 246 -3.38 -11.09 -0.98
C LEU A 246 -3.60 -12.33 -0.12
N GLU A 247 -4.44 -13.28 -0.53
CA GLU A 247 -4.67 -14.52 0.22
C GLU A 247 -3.36 -15.30 0.46
N ALA A 248 -2.48 -15.36 -0.55
CA ALA A 248 -1.16 -15.96 -0.42
C ALA A 248 -0.28 -15.21 0.61
N ALA A 249 -0.23 -13.87 0.52
CA ALA A 249 0.53 -13.05 1.47
C ALA A 249 -0.01 -13.15 2.90
N GLN A 250 -1.34 -13.17 3.05
CA GLN A 250 -2.06 -13.34 4.29
C GLN A 250 -1.77 -14.68 4.98
N SER A 251 -1.70 -15.76 4.21
CA SER A 251 -1.33 -17.09 4.73
C SER A 251 0.05 -17.08 5.38
N ILE A 252 1.00 -16.33 4.79
CA ILE A 252 2.37 -16.17 5.31
C ILE A 252 2.38 -15.31 6.58
N LEU A 253 1.57 -14.24 6.64
CA LEU A 253 1.50 -13.34 7.80
C LEU A 253 0.75 -13.93 9.00
N LYS A 254 -0.23 -14.82 8.79
CA LYS A 254 -0.98 -15.50 9.87
C LYS A 254 -0.26 -16.70 10.47
N GLY A 255 0.77 -17.22 9.81
CA GLY A 255 1.58 -18.37 10.26
C GLY A 255 2.64 -18.06 11.32
N SER A 256 2.66 -16.84 11.89
CA SER A 256 3.60 -16.36 12.90
C SER A 256 2.98 -16.22 14.29
#